data_AF-A0A7W0JBV0-F1
#
_entry.id   AF-A0A7W0JBV0-F1
#
_cell.length_a   1.000
_cell.length_b   1.000
_cell.length_c   1.000
_cell.angle_alpha   90.00
_cell.angle_beta   90.00
_cell.angle_gamma   90.00
#
_symmetry.space_group_name_H-M   'P 1'
#
loop_
_entity.id
_entity.type
_entity.pdbx_description
1 polymer ?
#
loop_
_entity_poly.entity_id
_entity_poly.type
_entity_poly.pdbx_seq_one_letter_code
_entity_poly.pdbx_strand_id
1 'polypeptide(L)'
;MKVDGKSNEITAIPKLLDLLDVGGTVVTIDAMGCQTDIAGKIVEKGADYVLALKGNQGALVDEIENYFTQAEAINFEGIRFDSIGSKETGHGRSEKREIYVT
;
A
#
# COMPACT_ATOMS: atom_id res chain seq x y z
N MET A 1 -7.58 20.63 -8.15
CA MET A 1 -6.69 20.43 -9.32
C MET A 1 -7.39 19.47 -10.27
N LYS A 2 -7.62 19.85 -11.53
CA LYS A 2 -8.28 18.98 -12.50
C LYS A 2 -7.19 18.28 -13.31
N VAL A 3 -7.16 16.95 -13.30
CA VAL A 3 -6.29 16.18 -14.19
C VAL A 3 -6.92 16.18 -15.58
N ASP A 4 -6.12 16.54 -16.59
CA ASP A 4 -6.55 16.42 -17.98
C ASP A 4 -6.75 14.94 -18.33
N GLY A 5 -7.71 14.59 -19.18
CA GLY A 5 -8.07 13.18 -19.48
C GLY A 5 -6.95 12.33 -20.11
N LYS A 6 -5.78 12.91 -20.37
CA LYS A 6 -4.54 12.25 -20.85
C LYS A 6 -3.37 12.32 -19.85
N SER A 7 -3.52 12.98 -18.70
CA SER A 7 -2.48 13.00 -17.65
C SER A 7 -2.57 11.72 -16.82
N ASN A 8 -1.46 10.99 -16.71
CA ASN A 8 -1.36 9.82 -15.84
C ASN A 8 -1.34 10.26 -14.36
N GLU A 9 -2.01 9.51 -13.49
CA GLU A 9 -2.06 9.77 -12.04
C GLU A 9 -0.66 9.90 -11.45
N ILE A 10 0.30 9.13 -11.97
CA ILE A 10 1.71 9.13 -11.61
C ILE A 10 2.33 10.54 -11.64
N THR A 11 2.01 11.37 -12.65
CA THR A 11 2.58 12.73 -12.73
C THR A 11 1.74 13.78 -11.99
N ALA A 12 0.48 13.47 -11.69
CA ALA A 12 -0.43 14.37 -11.00
C ALA A 12 -0.28 14.32 -9.48
N ILE A 13 -0.05 13.12 -8.92
CA ILE A 13 0.07 12.90 -7.48
C ILE A 13 1.17 13.78 -6.85
N PRO A 14 2.40 13.88 -7.38
CA PRO A 14 3.42 14.71 -6.77
C PRO A 14 3.03 16.20 -6.70
N LYS A 15 2.34 16.70 -7.72
CA LYS A 15 1.85 18.09 -7.77
C LYS A 15 0.71 18.31 -6.78
N LEU A 16 -0.16 17.31 -6.62
CA LEU A 16 -1.22 17.36 -5.62
C LEU A 16 -0.65 17.37 -4.21
N LEU A 17 0.35 16.53 -3.94
CA LEU A 17 1.06 16.52 -2.66
C LEU A 17 1.66 17.88 -2.36
N ASP A 18 2.23 18.63 -3.31
CA ASP A 18 2.75 19.99 -3.07
C ASP A 18 1.68 20.95 -2.56
N LEU A 19 0.46 20.83 -3.08
CA LEU A 19 -0.64 21.74 -2.77
C LEU A 19 -1.34 21.43 -1.43
N LEU A 20 -1.18 20.22 -0.91
CA LEU A 20 -1.82 19.77 0.32
C LEU A 20 -0.87 19.88 1.50
N ASP A 21 -1.37 20.36 2.64
CA ASP A 21 -0.70 20.19 3.92
C ASP A 21 -1.06 18.81 4.47
N VAL A 22 -0.10 17.88 4.40
CA VAL A 22 -0.28 16.47 4.77
C VAL A 22 0.57 16.08 5.98
N GLY A 23 1.31 17.02 6.57
CA GLY A 23 2.20 16.73 7.70
C GLY A 23 1.45 16.09 8.86
N GLY A 24 1.99 14.99 9.41
CA GLY A 24 1.37 14.23 10.49
C GLY A 24 0.12 13.43 10.11
N THR A 25 -0.14 13.24 8.81
CA THR A 25 -1.24 12.40 8.30
C THR A 25 -0.71 11.11 7.66
N VAL A 26 -1.62 10.14 7.46
CA VAL A 26 -1.34 8.93 6.67
C VAL A 26 -1.93 9.08 5.28
N VAL A 27 -1.10 9.03 4.25
CA VAL A 27 -1.50 9.09 2.85
C VAL A 27 -1.70 7.68 2.29
N THR A 28 -2.92 7.39 1.84
CA THR A 28 -3.23 6.12 1.17
C THR A 28 -3.38 6.32 -0.33
N ILE A 29 -2.71 5.52 -1.15
CA ILE A 29 -2.78 5.60 -2.62
C ILE A 29 -2.89 4.20 -3.21
N ASP A 30 -3.62 4.10 -4.33
CA ASP A 30 -3.73 2.86 -5.09
C ASP A 30 -2.39 2.40 -5.71
N ALA A 31 -2.45 1.25 -6.37
CA ALA A 31 -1.28 0.61 -6.94
C ALA A 31 -0.62 1.37 -8.08
N MET A 32 -1.34 2.20 -8.84
CA MET A 32 -0.70 3.02 -9.88
C MET A 32 0.22 4.08 -9.26
N GLY A 33 -0.13 4.58 -8.08
CA GLY A 33 0.65 5.55 -7.31
C GLY A 33 1.75 4.98 -6.41
N CYS A 34 1.92 3.66 -6.34
CA CYS A 34 3.00 3.02 -5.59
C CYS A 34 4.34 3.14 -6.32
N GLN A 35 4.89 4.37 -6.28
CA GLN A 35 6.15 4.77 -6.90
C GLN A 35 7.10 5.31 -5.83
N THR A 36 8.39 5.00 -5.94
CA THR A 36 9.42 5.43 -4.99
C THR A 36 9.45 6.94 -4.81
N ASP A 37 9.33 7.71 -5.91
CA ASP A 37 9.32 9.17 -5.87
C ASP A 37 8.10 9.74 -5.13
N ILE A 38 6.94 9.08 -5.27
CA ILE A 38 5.72 9.48 -4.56
C ILE A 38 5.88 9.20 -3.06
N ALA A 39 6.38 8.02 -2.69
CA ALA A 39 6.64 7.65 -1.30
C ALA A 39 7.66 8.61 -0.64
N GLY A 40 8.77 8.90 -1.33
CA GLY A 40 9.79 9.84 -0.87
C GLY A 40 9.21 11.22 -0.60
N LYS A 41 8.37 11.71 -1.50
CA LYS A 41 7.71 13.01 -1.32
C LYS A 41 6.76 13.06 -0.14
N ILE A 42 6.01 11.99 0.13
CA ILE A 42 5.14 11.91 1.31
C ILE A 42 5.98 12.05 2.60
N VAL A 43 7.10 11.34 2.66
CA VAL A 43 8.06 11.40 3.79
C VAL A 43 8.68 12.80 3.92
N GLU A 44 9.09 13.43 2.81
CA GLU A 44 9.62 14.80 2.81
C GLU A 44 8.63 15.83 3.38
N LYS A 45 7.33 15.61 3.18
CA LYS A 45 6.27 16.46 3.75
C LYS A 45 5.93 16.11 5.21
N GLY A 46 6.66 15.20 5.85
CA GLY A 46 6.45 14.78 7.24
C GLY A 46 5.18 13.97 7.44
N ALA A 47 4.76 13.22 6.42
CA ALA A 47 3.60 12.36 6.44
C ALA A 47 4.01 10.88 6.33
N ASP A 48 3.13 9.99 6.78
CA ASP A 48 3.27 8.54 6.65
C ASP A 48 2.47 8.04 5.43
N TYR A 49 2.70 6.81 4.98
CA TYR A 49 1.96 6.25 3.83
C TYR A 49 1.53 4.79 4.00
N VAL A 50 0.44 4.45 3.31
CA VAL A 50 0.04 3.06 2.99
C VAL A 50 -0.26 3.00 1.49
N LEU A 51 0.69 2.49 0.71
CA LEU A 51 0.57 2.41 -0.75
C LEU A 51 0.23 0.98 -1.15
N ALA A 52 -0.80 0.82 -1.97
CA ALA A 52 -1.16 -0.49 -2.48
C ALA A 52 -0.09 -0.99 -3.46
N LEU A 53 0.35 -2.22 -3.34
CA LEU A 53 1.33 -2.82 -4.23
C LEU A 53 0.65 -3.85 -5.12
N LYS A 54 0.78 -3.73 -6.46
CA LYS A 54 0.20 -4.71 -7.39
C LYS A 54 0.80 -4.61 -8.78
N GLY A 55 1.54 -5.64 -9.22
CA GLY A 55 1.97 -5.85 -10.61
C GLY A 55 2.83 -4.76 -11.26
N ASN A 56 2.91 -3.57 -10.65
CA ASN A 56 3.66 -2.39 -11.04
C ASN A 56 5.12 -2.45 -10.55
N GLN A 57 5.42 -3.35 -9.61
CA GLN A 57 6.75 -3.65 -9.09
C GLN A 57 6.89 -5.17 -8.97
N GLY A 58 7.00 -5.87 -10.11
CA GLY A 58 6.91 -7.34 -10.18
C GLY A 58 7.79 -8.07 -9.16
N ALA A 59 9.09 -7.75 -9.13
CA ALA A 59 10.02 -8.39 -8.19
C ALA A 59 9.64 -8.16 -6.71
N LEU A 60 9.16 -6.96 -6.35
CA LEU A 60 8.77 -6.66 -4.98
C LEU A 60 7.51 -7.43 -4.56
N VAL A 61 6.55 -7.56 -5.48
CA VAL A 61 5.36 -8.40 -5.26
C VAL A 61 5.78 -9.85 -5.03
N ASP A 62 6.63 -10.39 -5.91
CA ASP A 62 7.11 -11.77 -5.82
C ASP A 62 7.85 -12.04 -4.50
N GLU A 63 8.69 -11.10 -4.05
CA GLU A 63 9.40 -11.20 -2.78
C GLU A 63 8.46 -11.19 -1.58
N ILE A 64 7.46 -10.31 -1.57
CA ILE A 64 6.48 -10.23 -0.48
C ILE A 64 5.61 -11.49 -0.43
N GLU A 65 5.13 -11.97 -1.58
CA GLU A 65 4.38 -13.23 -1.67
C GLU A 65 5.22 -14.41 -1.17
N ASN A 66 6.49 -14.48 -1.57
CA ASN A 66 7.41 -15.52 -1.12
C ASN A 66 7.72 -15.44 0.38
N TYR A 67 7.85 -14.22 0.94
CA TYR A 67 8.02 -14.01 2.37
C TYR A 67 6.84 -14.56 3.15
N PHE A 68 5.61 -14.16 2.80
CA PHE A 68 4.41 -14.63 3.50
C PHE A 68 4.18 -16.12 3.32
N THR A 69 4.45 -16.68 2.14
CA THR A 69 4.37 -18.13 1.89
C THR A 69 5.30 -18.91 2.83
N GLN A 70 6.54 -18.47 2.99
CA GLN A 70 7.51 -19.10 3.88
C GLN A 70 7.13 -18.92 5.35
N ALA A 71 6.71 -17.72 5.73
CA ALA A 71 6.26 -17.41 7.09
C ALA A 71 5.06 -18.28 7.49
N GLU A 72 4.05 -18.40 6.64
CA GLU A 72 2.88 -19.26 6.86
C GLU A 72 3.26 -20.74 6.95
N ALA A 73 4.21 -21.21 6.13
CA ALA A 73 4.67 -22.61 6.15
C ALA A 73 5.27 -23.03 7.50
N ILE A 74 5.83 -22.07 8.25
CA ILE A 74 6.37 -22.28 9.60
C ILE A 74 5.45 -21.72 10.70
N ASN A 75 4.20 -21.36 10.39
CA ASN A 75 3.29 -20.68 11.31
C ASN A 75 3.91 -19.45 12.01
N PHE A 76 4.72 -18.70 11.26
CA PHE A 76 5.49 -17.55 11.74
C PHE A 76 6.43 -17.85 12.92
N GLU A 77 6.84 -19.12 13.11
CA GLU A 77 7.78 -19.50 14.17
C GLU A 77 9.12 -18.75 14.02
N GLY A 78 9.54 -18.08 15.08
CA GLY A 78 10.77 -17.26 15.06
C GLY A 78 10.64 -15.91 14.35
N ILE A 79 9.46 -15.57 13.81
CA ILE A 79 9.16 -14.27 13.22
C ILE A 79 8.41 -13.43 14.25
N ARG A 80 8.87 -12.20 14.49
CA ARG A 80 8.09 -11.24 15.29
C ARG A 80 7.02 -10.65 14.39
N PHE A 81 5.76 -10.82 14.75
CA PHE A 81 4.66 -10.22 14.02
C PHE A 81 3.46 -9.92 14.92
N ASP A 82 2.56 -9.07 14.43
CA ASP A 82 1.19 -8.89 14.93
C ASP A 82 0.22 -9.12 13.76
N SER A 83 -1.01 -9.54 14.04
CA SER A 83 -2.01 -9.75 13.00
C SER A 83 -3.43 -9.49 13.48
N ILE A 84 -4.26 -8.98 12.58
CA ILE A 84 -5.69 -8.84 12.78
C ILE A 84 -6.43 -9.28 11.52
N GLY A 85 -7.55 -9.98 11.70
CA GLY A 85 -8.35 -10.47 10.60
C GLY A 85 -9.84 -10.35 10.84
N SER A 86 -10.60 -10.21 9.76
CA SER A 86 -12.05 -10.26 9.77
C SER A 86 -12.57 -11.17 8.66
N LYS A 87 -13.72 -11.81 8.92
CA LYS A 87 -14.43 -12.63 7.95
C LYS A 87 -15.89 -12.23 7.95
N GLU A 88 -16.40 -11.85 6.79
CA GLU A 88 -17.77 -11.39 6.60
C GLU A 88 -18.44 -12.20 5.49
N THR A 89 -19.72 -12.51 5.67
CA THR A 89 -20.53 -13.17 4.64
C THR A 89 -21.81 -12.36 4.42
N GLY A 90 -22.04 -11.91 3.20
CA GLY A 90 -23.19 -11.06 2.85
C GLY A 90 -23.38 -10.95 1.34
N HIS A 91 -24.62 -10.75 0.89
CA HIS A 91 -24.97 -10.61 -0.53
C HIS A 91 -24.42 -11.74 -1.44
N GLY A 92 -24.34 -12.97 -0.92
CA GLY A 92 -23.78 -14.13 -1.63
C GLY A 92 -22.25 -14.14 -1.74
N ARG A 93 -21.54 -13.20 -1.11
CA ARG A 93 -20.08 -13.14 -1.06
C ARG A 93 -19.58 -13.49 0.35
N SER A 94 -18.45 -14.21 0.40
CA SER A 94 -17.65 -14.36 1.62
C SER A 94 -16.35 -13.58 1.42
N GLU A 95 -16.01 -12.73 2.37
CA GLU A 95 -14.82 -11.89 2.38
C GLU A 95 -13.96 -12.20 3.58
N LYS A 96 -12.66 -12.31 3.37
CA LYS A 96 -11.63 -12.42 4.41
C LYS A 96 -10.68 -11.24 4.23
N ARG A 97 -10.40 -10.51 5.31
CA ARG A 97 -9.41 -9.43 5.34
C ARG A 97 -8.41 -9.75 6.42
N GLU A 98 -7.13 -9.69 6.11
CA GLU A 98 -6.04 -9.95 7.06
C GLU A 98 -4.99 -8.84 6.91
N ILE A 99 -4.47 -8.40 8.04
CA ILE A 99 -3.37 -7.45 8.14
C ILE A 99 -2.31 -8.10 9.00
N TYR A 100 -1.08 -8.14 8.48
CA TYR A 100 0.10 -8.60 9.19
C TYR A 100 1.09 -7.44 9.31
N VAL A 101 1.68 -7.29 10.49
CA VAL A 101 2.75 -6.32 10.76
C VAL A 101 3.96 -7.11 11.23
N THR A 102 5.05 -7.10 10.46
CA THR A 102 6.24 -7.94 10.67
C THR A 102 7.52 -7.12 10.71
#